data_AF-A0A1H0KIN9-F1
#
_entry.id   AF-A0A1H0KIN9-F1
#
_cell.length_a   1.000
_cell.length_b   1.000
_cell.length_c   1.000
_cell.angle_alpha   90.00
_cell.angle_beta   90.00
_cell.angle_gamma   90.00
#
_symmetry.space_group_name_H-M   'P 1'
#
loop_
_entity.id
_entity.type
_entity.pdbx_description
1 polymer ?
#
loop_
_entity_poly.entity_id
_entity_poly.type
_entity_poly.pdbx_seq_one_letter_code
_entity_poly.pdbx_strand_id
1 'polypeptide(L)'
;MKTPPSTIFPHLDRAETALKNKIRREEAQYGRNGKAPDSLWNHVLRVARLAQRLGVSEGVDPLACRLAGIFHDAGKFRGGAYHHDDRPEEEWSVTTLREITGNLGFEPSLIEQVEDAILQLYRNDPEPTPLTRILFDADNLDKLGRLGVANYFIKEGLRGRGISASMLYRITIELTYARHAPHCLATATGRQMAAARAPETREFFSYFLDSIRQDGLYDFIIEEVDFNNLTIDVVAPRACECGNPIARRIWEIPGIKCSEIHLEHSCTGCSSVHELKFCRPRLAGQAGC
;
A
#
# COMPACT_ATOMS: atom_id res chain seq x y z
N MET A 1 10.16 16.19 15.60
CA MET A 1 9.16 15.45 16.41
C MET A 1 9.93 14.57 17.39
N LYS A 2 9.84 14.83 18.70
CA LYS A 2 10.51 14.00 19.71
C LYS A 2 9.70 12.70 19.87
N THR A 3 10.34 11.56 19.65
CA THR A 3 9.80 10.22 19.94
C THR A 3 9.46 10.16 21.45
N PRO A 4 8.29 9.65 21.86
CA PRO A 4 8.01 9.41 23.26
C PRO A 4 9.04 8.40 23.82
N PRO A 5 9.38 8.48 25.12
CA PRO A 5 10.45 7.68 25.72
C PRO A 5 10.21 6.19 25.48
N SER A 6 11.26 5.49 25.08
CA SER A 6 11.27 4.09 24.63
C SER A 6 11.10 3.06 25.75
N THR A 7 10.55 3.45 26.90
CA THR A 7 10.53 2.64 28.12
C THR A 7 9.45 1.55 28.15
N ILE A 8 8.63 1.39 27.12
CA ILE A 8 7.54 0.40 27.11
C ILE A 8 8.03 -0.97 26.61
N PHE A 9 9.06 -1.03 25.75
CA PHE A 9 9.54 -2.29 25.16
C PHE A 9 11.07 -2.30 25.03
N PRO A 10 11.82 -2.79 26.04
CA PRO A 10 13.28 -2.64 26.12
C PRO A 10 14.05 -3.31 24.97
N HIS A 11 13.44 -4.29 24.30
CA HIS A 11 14.06 -5.07 23.22
C HIS A 11 13.72 -4.55 21.81
N LEU A 12 12.64 -3.79 21.69
CA LEU A 12 12.09 -3.31 20.43
C LEU A 12 13.02 -2.31 19.73
N ASP A 13 13.60 -1.37 20.48
CA ASP A 13 14.54 -0.38 19.91
C ASP A 13 15.75 -1.06 19.25
N ARG A 14 16.23 -2.15 19.86
CA ARG A 14 17.35 -2.94 19.32
C ARG A 14 16.93 -3.67 18.04
N ALA A 15 15.74 -4.26 18.02
CA ALA A 15 15.20 -4.93 16.84
C ALA A 15 14.98 -3.94 15.68
N GLU A 16 14.36 -2.79 15.94
CA GLU A 16 14.13 -1.72 14.95
C GLU A 16 15.46 -1.19 14.39
N THR A 17 16.46 -0.97 15.26
CA THR A 17 17.78 -0.50 14.82
C THR A 17 18.49 -1.53 13.94
N ALA A 18 18.46 -2.81 14.33
CA ALA A 18 19.04 -3.89 13.54
C ALA A 18 18.38 -4.00 12.17
N LEU A 19 17.03 -3.97 12.13
CA LEU A 19 16.26 -4.07 10.89
C LEU A 19 16.47 -2.86 9.98
N LYS A 20 16.46 -1.64 10.54
CA LYS A 20 16.76 -0.40 9.79
C LYS A 20 18.09 -0.50 9.06
N ASN A 21 19.12 -0.97 9.76
CA ASN A 21 20.45 -1.12 9.19
C ASN A 21 20.48 -2.20 8.10
N LYS A 22 19.71 -3.29 8.24
CA LYS A 22 19.57 -4.32 7.21
C LYS A 22 18.87 -3.80 5.96
N ILE A 23 17.67 -3.22 6.11
CA ILE A 23 16.87 -2.66 5.01
C ILE A 23 17.67 -1.62 4.22
N ARG A 24 18.36 -0.70 4.90
CA ARG A 24 19.20 0.31 4.24
C ARG A 24 20.31 -0.28 3.38
N ARG A 25 20.96 -1.35 3.85
CA ARG A 25 22.00 -2.03 3.08
C ARG A 25 21.41 -2.70 1.84
N GLU A 26 20.27 -3.37 1.99
CA GLU A 26 19.58 -4.07 0.90
C GLU A 26 19.01 -3.10 -0.16
N GLU A 27 18.37 -2.01 0.26
CA GLU A 27 17.91 -0.94 -0.63
C GLU A 27 19.08 -0.29 -1.40
N ALA A 28 20.21 -0.04 -0.74
CA ALA A 28 21.38 0.54 -1.39
C ALA A 28 21.99 -0.39 -2.46
N GLN A 29 21.98 -1.70 -2.21
CA GLN A 29 22.42 -2.71 -3.19
C GLN A 29 21.45 -2.78 -4.38
N TYR A 30 20.15 -2.69 -4.13
CA TYR A 30 19.13 -2.67 -5.18
C TYR A 30 19.20 -1.41 -6.06
N GLY A 31 19.41 -0.24 -5.45
CA GLY A 31 19.29 1.07 -6.10
C GLY A 31 20.33 1.41 -7.18
N ARG A 32 21.28 0.52 -7.51
CA ARG A 32 22.40 0.68 -8.48
C ARG A 32 23.33 1.89 -8.29
N ASN A 33 22.94 2.92 -7.53
CA ASN A 33 23.66 4.18 -7.30
C ASN A 33 24.22 4.31 -5.88
N GLY A 34 24.15 3.26 -5.05
CA GLY A 34 24.71 3.22 -3.70
C GLY A 34 24.05 4.14 -2.67
N LYS A 35 22.96 4.84 -3.02
CA LYS A 35 22.14 5.64 -2.10
C LYS A 35 20.80 4.97 -1.88
N ALA A 36 20.49 4.62 -0.63
CA ALA A 36 19.17 4.14 -0.23
C ALA A 36 18.24 5.34 0.02
N PRO A 37 17.05 5.41 -0.62
CA PRO A 37 16.07 6.47 -0.35
C PRO A 37 15.37 6.32 1.01
N ASP A 38 15.73 5.33 1.83
CA ASP A 38 15.02 4.92 3.06
C ASP A 38 13.52 4.67 2.83
N SER A 39 13.14 4.30 1.61
CA SER A 39 11.74 4.27 1.20
C SER A 39 10.98 3.15 1.92
N LEU A 40 11.59 1.97 1.98
CA LEU A 40 11.04 0.81 2.66
C LEU A 40 11.07 0.99 4.17
N TRP A 41 12.20 1.45 4.73
CA TRP A 41 12.29 1.69 6.17
C TRP A 41 11.22 2.67 6.65
N ASN A 42 11.05 3.79 5.94
CA ASN A 42 10.06 4.79 6.31
C ASN A 42 8.63 4.24 6.17
N HIS A 43 8.36 3.39 5.17
CA HIS A 43 7.08 2.70 5.04
C HIS A 43 6.82 1.76 6.23
N VAL A 44 7.69 0.78 6.48
CA VAL A 44 7.47 -0.20 7.57
C VAL A 44 7.38 0.48 8.93
N LEU A 45 8.12 1.57 9.15
CA LEU A 45 8.03 2.34 10.40
C LEU A 45 6.65 3.01 10.58
N ARG A 46 6.06 3.55 9.51
CA ARG A 46 4.72 4.14 9.57
C ARG A 46 3.66 3.07 9.78
N VAL A 47 3.75 1.94 9.06
CA VAL A 47 2.87 0.78 9.24
C VAL A 47 2.95 0.26 10.68
N ALA A 48 4.15 0.08 11.23
CA ALA A 48 4.34 -0.34 12.63
C ALA A 48 3.70 0.62 13.64
N ARG A 49 3.76 1.93 13.40
CA ARG A 49 3.11 2.95 14.25
C ARG A 49 1.58 2.91 14.11
N LEU A 50 1.05 2.68 12.90
CA LEU A 50 -0.39 2.50 12.67
C LEU A 50 -0.90 1.21 13.32
N ALA A 51 -0.21 0.09 13.10
CA ALA A 51 -0.53 -1.21 13.68
C ALA A 51 -0.57 -1.15 15.21
N GLN A 52 0.44 -0.54 15.84
CA GLN A 52 0.46 -0.34 17.29
C GLN A 52 -0.78 0.44 17.79
N ARG A 53 -1.18 1.51 17.09
CA ARG A 53 -2.35 2.32 17.46
C ARG A 53 -3.67 1.57 17.28
N LEU A 54 -3.78 0.81 16.19
CA LEU A 54 -4.92 -0.08 15.95
C LEU A 54 -5.00 -1.15 17.03
N GLY A 55 -3.89 -1.80 17.38
CA GLY A 55 -3.83 -2.81 18.45
C GLY A 55 -4.33 -2.28 19.79
N VAL A 56 -3.90 -1.09 20.20
CA VAL A 56 -4.43 -0.44 21.42
C VAL A 56 -5.95 -0.26 21.37
N SER A 57 -6.50 0.10 20.21
CA SER A 57 -7.94 0.39 20.06
C SER A 57 -8.78 -0.89 19.94
N GLU A 58 -8.22 -1.93 19.33
CA GLU A 58 -8.87 -3.23 19.07
C GLU A 58 -8.59 -4.27 20.17
N GLY A 59 -7.80 -3.92 21.20
CA GLY A 59 -7.48 -4.82 22.31
C GLY A 59 -6.49 -5.94 21.97
N VAL A 60 -5.64 -5.75 20.96
CA VAL A 60 -4.58 -6.69 20.57
C VAL A 60 -3.23 -6.16 21.07
N ASP A 61 -2.35 -7.07 21.51
CA ASP A 61 -1.04 -6.69 22.06
C ASP A 61 -0.30 -5.68 21.17
N PRO A 62 -0.10 -4.43 21.65
CA PRO A 62 0.56 -3.38 20.87
C PRO A 62 1.99 -3.74 20.46
N LEU A 63 2.69 -4.59 21.22
CA LEU A 63 4.03 -5.06 20.87
C LEU A 63 3.98 -5.99 19.66
N ALA A 64 3.12 -7.00 19.69
CA ALA A 64 2.88 -7.90 18.56
C ALA A 64 2.51 -7.12 17.29
N CYS A 65 1.58 -6.15 17.42
CA CYS A 65 1.17 -5.30 16.31
C CYS A 65 2.33 -4.49 15.73
N ARG A 66 3.18 -3.93 16.59
CA ARG A 66 4.34 -3.13 16.15
C ARG A 66 5.40 -4.00 15.47
N LEU A 67 5.67 -5.19 15.99
CA LEU A 67 6.60 -6.15 15.39
C LEU A 67 6.08 -6.63 14.03
N ALA A 68 4.81 -7.01 13.94
CA ALA A 68 4.18 -7.38 12.67
C ALA A 68 4.32 -6.25 11.64
N GLY A 69 3.98 -5.01 12.01
CA GLY A 69 4.08 -3.87 11.10
C GLY A 69 5.50 -3.56 10.65
N ILE A 70 6.51 -3.66 11.53
CA ILE A 70 7.89 -3.34 11.15
C ILE A 70 8.54 -4.45 10.30
N PHE A 71 8.16 -5.71 10.51
CA PHE A 71 8.77 -6.86 9.83
C PHE A 71 8.04 -7.37 8.60
N HIS A 72 6.76 -7.01 8.35
CA HIS A 72 5.97 -7.63 7.27
C HIS A 72 6.65 -7.59 5.89
N ASP A 73 7.34 -6.49 5.59
CA ASP A 73 7.99 -6.21 4.31
C ASP A 73 9.53 -6.33 4.38
N ALA A 74 10.07 -6.92 5.45
CA ALA A 74 11.51 -7.02 5.69
C ALA A 74 12.27 -7.89 4.67
N GLY A 75 11.59 -8.79 3.97
CA GLY A 75 12.17 -9.65 2.93
C GLY A 75 12.27 -9.04 1.53
N LYS A 76 11.69 -7.85 1.31
CA LYS A 76 11.40 -7.29 -0.03
C LYS A 76 12.63 -7.05 -0.93
N PHE A 77 13.78 -6.71 -0.35
CA PHE A 77 15.00 -6.40 -1.11
C PHE A 77 16.16 -7.34 -0.80
N ARG A 78 15.86 -8.56 -0.36
CA ARG A 78 16.90 -9.52 0.03
C ARG A 78 17.93 -9.70 -1.10
N GLY A 79 19.20 -9.56 -0.74
CA GLY A 79 20.32 -9.69 -1.69
C GLY A 79 20.43 -8.56 -2.73
N GLY A 80 19.73 -7.44 -2.54
CA GLY A 80 19.73 -6.33 -3.50
C GLY A 80 18.94 -6.61 -4.77
N ALA A 81 18.04 -7.60 -4.73
CA ALA A 81 17.16 -7.95 -5.84
C ALA A 81 15.70 -8.01 -5.36
N TYR A 82 14.80 -7.73 -6.30
CA TYR A 82 13.37 -7.93 -6.13
C TYR A 82 13.04 -9.30 -6.75
N HIS A 83 12.47 -10.23 -6.00
CA HIS A 83 12.27 -11.63 -6.40
C HIS A 83 13.54 -12.37 -6.85
N HIS A 84 14.55 -12.48 -5.96
CA HIS A 84 15.79 -13.22 -6.28
C HIS A 84 15.57 -14.75 -6.42
N ASP A 85 14.62 -15.31 -5.67
CA ASP A 85 14.35 -16.75 -5.58
C ASP A 85 12.84 -17.03 -5.74
N ASP A 86 12.45 -18.29 -5.99
CA ASP A 86 11.03 -18.74 -6.01
C ASP A 86 10.36 -18.65 -4.63
N ARG A 87 11.11 -18.32 -3.58
CA ARG A 87 10.60 -18.17 -2.21
C ARG A 87 9.90 -16.81 -2.04
N PRO A 88 8.65 -16.77 -1.53
CA PRO A 88 7.93 -15.53 -1.27
C PRO A 88 8.68 -14.58 -0.32
N GLU A 89 8.53 -13.27 -0.53
CA GLU A 89 9.18 -12.22 0.26
C GLU A 89 8.80 -12.30 1.75
N GLU A 90 7.59 -12.74 2.04
CA GLU A 90 7.02 -12.82 3.38
C GLU A 90 7.62 -13.97 4.19
N GLU A 91 8.03 -15.05 3.52
CA GLU A 91 8.83 -16.08 4.17
C GLU A 91 10.24 -15.57 4.52
N TRP A 92 10.80 -14.67 3.70
CA TRP A 92 12.05 -13.96 4.02
C TRP A 92 11.88 -12.94 5.14
N SER A 93 10.72 -12.28 5.23
CA SER A 93 10.34 -11.42 6.35
C SER A 93 10.33 -12.21 7.66
N VAL A 94 9.73 -13.41 7.67
CA VAL A 94 9.74 -14.32 8.83
C VAL A 94 11.16 -14.77 9.19
N THR A 95 11.98 -15.16 8.20
CA THR A 95 13.39 -15.52 8.45
C THR A 95 14.14 -14.34 9.08
N THR A 96 13.97 -13.13 8.55
CA THR A 96 14.61 -11.90 9.07
C THR A 96 14.13 -11.56 10.48
N LEU A 97 12.84 -11.76 10.77
CA LEU A 97 12.28 -11.61 12.11
C LEU A 97 13.01 -12.51 13.10
N ARG A 98 13.09 -13.82 12.84
CA ARG A 98 13.80 -14.79 13.70
C ARG A 98 15.26 -14.45 13.91
N GLU A 99 15.97 -14.11 12.83
CA GLU A 99 17.40 -13.75 12.88
C GLU A 99 17.66 -12.55 13.79
N ILE A 100 16.81 -11.52 13.70
CA ILE A 100 16.98 -10.29 14.48
C ILE A 100 16.50 -10.45 15.92
N THR A 101 15.40 -11.16 16.16
CA THR A 101 14.79 -11.27 17.50
C THR A 101 15.37 -12.38 18.36
N GLY A 102 16.01 -13.41 17.77
CA GLY A 102 16.44 -14.62 18.46
C GLY A 102 17.36 -14.42 19.67
N ASN A 103 18.14 -13.33 19.70
CA ASN A 103 19.04 -12.99 20.82
C ASN A 103 18.58 -11.75 21.62
N LEU A 104 17.39 -11.23 21.35
CA LEU A 104 16.89 -10.02 21.97
C LEU A 104 15.97 -10.27 23.15
N GLY A 105 15.65 -11.53 23.51
CA GLY A 105 14.87 -11.86 24.71
C GLY A 105 13.37 -11.65 24.55
N PHE A 106 12.84 -11.70 23.33
CA PHE A 106 11.40 -11.76 23.11
C PHE A 106 10.87 -13.16 23.48
N GLU A 107 9.64 -13.21 24.02
CA GLU A 107 8.95 -14.47 24.26
C GLU A 107 8.75 -15.23 22.95
N PRO A 108 9.07 -16.54 22.87
CA PRO A 108 8.92 -17.33 21.64
C PRO A 108 7.50 -17.28 21.07
N SER A 109 6.48 -17.35 21.94
CA SER A 109 5.07 -17.32 21.55
C SER A 109 4.64 -15.99 20.92
N LEU A 110 5.30 -14.88 21.27
CA LEU A 110 5.07 -13.57 20.64
C LEU A 110 5.64 -13.57 19.21
N ILE A 111 6.85 -14.11 19.03
CA ILE A 111 7.47 -14.21 17.71
C ILE A 111 6.64 -15.11 16.79
N GLU A 112 6.20 -16.28 17.28
CA GLU A 112 5.34 -17.19 16.52
C GLU A 112 4.03 -16.53 16.07
N GLN A 113 3.37 -15.75 16.94
CA GLN A 113 2.16 -14.99 16.58
C GLN A 113 2.43 -13.96 15.47
N VAL A 114 3.57 -13.26 15.53
CA VAL A 114 3.95 -12.27 14.51
C VAL A 114 4.25 -12.96 13.17
N GLU A 115 4.92 -14.11 13.19
CA GLU A 115 5.19 -14.90 11.99
C GLU A 115 3.92 -15.38 11.31
N ASP A 116 3.02 -15.95 12.10
CA ASP A 116 1.72 -16.42 11.64
C ASP A 116 0.93 -15.26 11.00
N ALA A 117 0.93 -14.07 11.63
CA ALA A 117 0.25 -12.91 11.07
C ALA A 117 0.84 -12.43 9.73
N ILE A 118 2.16 -12.43 9.58
CA ILE A 118 2.83 -12.06 8.32
C ILE A 118 2.49 -13.09 7.21
N LEU A 119 2.51 -14.38 7.54
CA LEU A 119 2.24 -15.44 6.57
C LEU A 119 0.76 -15.50 6.16
N GLN A 120 -0.17 -15.36 7.11
CA GLN A 120 -1.60 -15.34 6.82
C GLN A 120 -2.00 -14.16 5.93
N LEU A 121 -1.40 -12.99 6.14
CA LEU A 121 -1.63 -11.83 5.29
C LEU A 121 -1.28 -12.14 3.83
N TYR A 122 -0.15 -12.81 3.59
CA TYR A 122 0.30 -13.18 2.26
C TYR A 122 -0.54 -14.27 1.61
N ARG A 123 -0.80 -15.35 2.37
CA ARG A 123 -1.61 -16.49 1.91
C ARG A 123 -3.07 -16.13 1.70
N ASN A 124 -3.47 -14.98 2.23
CA ASN A 124 -4.82 -14.48 2.17
C ASN A 124 -5.82 -15.48 2.78
N ASP A 125 -5.48 -15.94 3.99
CA ASP A 125 -6.25 -16.93 4.71
C ASP A 125 -7.69 -16.43 4.96
N PRO A 126 -8.70 -17.31 4.85
CA PRO A 126 -10.11 -16.93 4.94
C PRO A 126 -10.49 -16.42 6.34
N GLU A 127 -9.81 -16.92 7.38
CA GLU A 127 -10.06 -16.58 8.79
C GLU A 127 -8.79 -16.00 9.44
N PRO A 128 -8.39 -14.77 9.07
CA PRO A 128 -7.15 -14.17 9.55
C PRO A 128 -7.24 -13.86 11.05
N THR A 129 -6.13 -14.05 11.79
CA THR A 129 -6.07 -13.70 13.21
C THR A 129 -6.35 -12.20 13.45
N PRO A 130 -6.72 -11.78 14.68
CA PRO A 130 -6.84 -10.37 15.02
C PRO A 130 -5.58 -9.55 14.68
N LEU A 131 -4.38 -10.12 14.87
CA LEU A 131 -3.12 -9.48 14.53
C LEU A 131 -2.94 -9.32 13.01
N THR A 132 -3.29 -10.34 12.23
CA THR A 132 -3.28 -10.31 10.76
C THR A 132 -4.21 -9.21 10.24
N ARG A 133 -5.42 -9.08 10.79
CA ARG A 133 -6.39 -8.03 10.43
C ARG A 133 -5.87 -6.63 10.73
N ILE A 134 -5.21 -6.44 11.87
CA ILE A 134 -4.57 -5.16 12.22
C ILE A 134 -3.42 -4.84 11.26
N LEU A 135 -2.59 -5.82 10.92
CA LEU A 135 -1.49 -5.63 9.99
C LEU A 135 -2.00 -5.24 8.60
N PHE A 136 -3.02 -5.94 8.10
CA PHE A 136 -3.71 -5.60 6.86
C PHE A 136 -4.21 -4.16 6.85
N ASP A 137 -4.93 -3.75 7.90
CA ASP A 137 -5.45 -2.39 8.00
C ASP A 137 -4.35 -1.34 8.06
N ALA A 138 -3.29 -1.60 8.82
CA ALA A 138 -2.17 -0.68 8.98
C ALA A 138 -1.43 -0.41 7.66
N ASP A 139 -1.15 -1.45 6.86
CA ASP A 139 -0.51 -1.31 5.55
C ASP A 139 -1.39 -0.55 4.55
N ASN A 140 -2.69 -0.84 4.52
CA ASN A 140 -3.63 -0.13 3.65
C ASN A 140 -3.82 1.33 4.07
N LEU A 141 -3.89 1.63 5.36
CA LEU A 141 -4.04 3.00 5.88
C LEU A 141 -2.83 3.89 5.60
N ASP A 142 -1.61 3.35 5.42
CA ASP A 142 -0.41 4.12 5.06
C ASP A 142 -0.50 4.73 3.64
N LYS A 143 -1.39 4.17 2.81
CA LYS A 143 -1.63 4.60 1.42
C LYS A 143 -2.76 5.61 1.30
N LEU A 144 -3.44 5.95 2.41
CA LEU A 144 -4.58 6.86 2.43
C LEU A 144 -4.26 8.23 3.03
N GLY A 145 -5.11 9.20 2.71
CA GLY A 145 -5.03 10.58 3.17
C GLY A 145 -3.85 11.33 2.57
N ARG A 146 -3.61 12.55 3.07
CA ARG A 146 -2.56 13.45 2.54
C ARG A 146 -1.16 12.83 2.55
N LEU A 147 -0.86 12.00 3.55
CA LEU A 147 0.42 11.30 3.64
C LEU A 147 0.55 10.19 2.59
N GLY A 148 -0.52 9.41 2.37
CA GLY A 148 -0.56 8.39 1.33
C GLY A 148 -0.33 9.00 -0.06
N VAL A 149 -0.97 10.15 -0.32
CA VAL A 149 -0.75 10.93 -1.54
C VAL A 149 0.71 11.38 -1.69
N ALA A 150 1.33 11.91 -0.63
CA ALA A 150 2.74 12.29 -0.68
C ALA A 150 3.64 11.09 -1.02
N ASN A 151 3.36 9.92 -0.42
CA ASN A 151 4.07 8.68 -0.71
C ASN A 151 3.87 8.22 -2.16
N TYR A 152 2.69 8.42 -2.74
CA TYR A 152 2.42 8.13 -4.15
C TYR A 152 3.40 8.90 -5.05
N PHE A 153 3.51 10.22 -4.89
CA PHE A 153 4.44 11.03 -5.69
C PHE A 153 5.91 10.68 -5.47
N ILE A 154 6.32 10.42 -4.21
CA ILE A 154 7.68 9.96 -3.91
C ILE A 154 7.98 8.65 -4.65
N LYS A 155 7.05 7.70 -4.63
CA LYS A 155 7.19 6.39 -5.28
C LYS A 155 7.26 6.51 -6.80
N GLU A 156 6.48 7.41 -7.40
CA GLU A 156 6.58 7.68 -8.83
C GLU A 156 7.93 8.31 -9.19
N GLY A 157 8.41 9.27 -8.40
CA GLY A 157 9.73 9.88 -8.57
C GLY A 157 10.88 8.87 -8.43
N LEU A 158 10.83 7.98 -7.44
CA LEU A 158 11.83 6.91 -7.26
C LEU A 158 11.87 5.91 -8.42
N ARG A 159 10.79 5.81 -9.19
CA ARG A 159 10.72 4.98 -10.40
C ARG A 159 11.13 5.74 -11.66
N GLY A 160 11.71 6.93 -11.50
CA GLY A 160 12.14 7.79 -12.60
C GLY A 160 10.98 8.41 -13.39
N ARG A 161 9.79 8.50 -12.79
CA ARG A 161 8.62 9.09 -13.44
C ARG A 161 8.36 10.48 -12.90
N GLY A 162 8.12 11.42 -13.82
CA GLY A 162 7.63 12.76 -13.51
C GLY A 162 6.11 12.82 -13.52
N ILE A 163 5.58 14.04 -13.54
CA ILE A 163 4.16 14.27 -13.81
C ILE A 163 3.94 14.02 -15.31
N SER A 164 3.20 12.96 -15.63
CA SER A 164 2.90 12.54 -17.01
C SER A 164 1.46 12.05 -17.12
N ALA A 165 0.89 12.02 -18.33
CA ALA A 165 -0.44 11.45 -18.58
C ALA A 165 -0.59 10.03 -18.01
N SER A 166 0.43 9.17 -18.19
CA SER A 166 0.41 7.80 -17.66
C SER A 166 0.38 7.74 -16.12
N MET A 167 1.06 8.67 -15.43
CA MET A 167 0.96 8.79 -13.98
C MET A 167 -0.45 9.26 -13.59
N LEU A 168 -0.99 10.28 -14.26
CA LEU A 168 -2.32 10.82 -13.98
C LEU A 168 -3.43 9.75 -14.12
N TYR A 169 -3.39 8.92 -15.17
CA TYR A 169 -4.32 7.79 -15.29
C TYR A 169 -4.26 6.86 -14.07
N ARG A 170 -3.07 6.58 -13.54
CA ARG A 170 -2.88 5.68 -12.37
C ARG A 170 -3.48 6.23 -11.08
N ILE A 171 -3.79 7.53 -10.99
CA ILE A 171 -4.51 8.11 -9.85
C ILE A 171 -5.87 7.42 -9.68
N THR A 172 -6.48 6.91 -10.75
CA THR A 172 -7.68 6.06 -10.71
C THR A 172 -7.57 4.93 -9.68
N ILE A 173 -6.41 4.28 -9.61
CA ILE A 173 -6.16 3.16 -8.70
C ILE A 173 -6.17 3.64 -7.25
N GLU A 174 -5.46 4.74 -6.98
CA GLU A 174 -5.36 5.33 -5.64
C GLU A 174 -6.74 5.80 -5.14
N LEU A 175 -7.53 6.45 -6.00
CA LEU A 175 -8.88 6.89 -5.66
C LEU A 175 -9.84 5.73 -5.45
N THR A 176 -9.74 4.68 -6.27
CA THR A 176 -10.58 3.48 -6.12
C THR A 176 -10.33 2.80 -4.77
N TYR A 177 -9.06 2.58 -4.40
CA TYR A 177 -8.76 2.01 -3.09
C TYR A 177 -9.15 2.94 -1.94
N ALA A 178 -8.94 4.25 -2.07
CA ALA A 178 -9.36 5.20 -1.05
C ALA A 178 -10.88 5.16 -0.83
N ARG A 179 -11.67 5.20 -1.89
CA ARG A 179 -13.14 5.16 -1.84
C ARG A 179 -13.66 3.92 -1.11
N HIS A 180 -13.10 2.76 -1.41
CA HIS A 180 -13.61 1.49 -0.89
C HIS A 180 -12.98 1.05 0.43
N ALA A 181 -11.85 1.65 0.84
CA ALA A 181 -11.18 1.30 2.10
C ALA A 181 -12.12 1.26 3.34
N PRO A 182 -13.05 2.20 3.56
CA PRO A 182 -13.98 2.14 4.69
C PRO A 182 -14.86 0.87 4.71
N HIS A 183 -15.02 0.19 3.57
CA HIS A 183 -15.79 -1.03 3.42
C HIS A 183 -14.92 -2.29 3.23
N CYS A 184 -13.61 -2.13 3.01
CA CYS A 184 -12.67 -3.22 2.82
C CYS A 184 -11.81 -3.51 4.05
N LEU A 185 -11.59 -2.54 4.94
CA LEU A 185 -10.75 -2.73 6.11
C LEU A 185 -11.39 -3.67 7.14
N ALA A 186 -10.56 -4.48 7.76
CA ALA A 186 -10.93 -5.63 8.56
C ALA A 186 -11.41 -5.24 9.97
N THR A 187 -10.78 -4.25 10.60
CA THR A 187 -11.09 -3.81 11.97
C THR A 187 -12.07 -2.63 11.99
N ALA A 188 -12.78 -2.46 13.10
CA ALA A 188 -13.73 -1.35 13.25
C ALA A 188 -13.00 0.01 13.26
N THR A 189 -11.91 0.10 14.01
CA THR A 189 -11.05 1.29 14.07
C THR A 189 -10.41 1.58 12.71
N GLY A 190 -9.96 0.55 11.99
CA GLY A 190 -9.41 0.68 10.65
C GLY A 190 -10.42 1.33 9.70
N ARG A 191 -11.65 0.79 9.63
CA ARG A 191 -12.73 1.37 8.81
C ARG A 191 -13.04 2.83 9.18
N GLN A 192 -13.07 3.16 10.47
CA GLN A 192 -13.27 4.54 10.92
C GLN A 192 -12.13 5.47 10.46
N MET A 193 -10.88 5.02 10.58
CA MET A 193 -9.72 5.79 10.11
C MET A 193 -9.72 5.96 8.60
N ALA A 194 -10.10 4.93 7.85
CA ALA A 194 -10.25 5.01 6.40
C ALA A 194 -11.37 5.99 6.01
N ALA A 195 -12.51 5.98 6.69
CA ALA A 195 -13.61 6.91 6.43
C ALA A 195 -13.19 8.38 6.62
N ALA A 196 -12.27 8.64 7.55
CA ALA A 196 -11.70 9.97 7.75
C ALA A 196 -10.66 10.35 6.68
N ARG A 197 -9.83 9.40 6.22
CA ARG A 197 -8.71 9.66 5.30
C ARG A 197 -9.07 9.63 3.82
N ALA A 198 -10.04 8.80 3.44
CA ALA A 198 -10.44 8.63 2.04
C ALA A 198 -10.88 9.94 1.37
N PRO A 199 -11.69 10.81 2.02
CA PRO A 199 -12.04 12.11 1.45
C PRO A 199 -10.81 13.00 1.22
N GLU A 200 -9.82 12.96 2.12
CA GLU A 200 -8.60 13.76 1.98
C GLU A 200 -7.78 13.34 0.76
N THR A 201 -7.71 12.03 0.45
CA THR A 201 -7.07 11.54 -0.77
C THR A 201 -7.76 12.10 -2.01
N ARG A 202 -9.09 11.98 -2.06
CA ARG A 202 -9.88 12.43 -3.21
C ARG A 202 -9.81 13.94 -3.42
N GLU A 203 -9.92 14.70 -2.33
CA GLU A 203 -9.83 16.15 -2.32
C GLU A 203 -8.47 16.61 -2.88
N PHE A 204 -7.37 16.03 -2.40
CA PHE A 204 -6.04 16.41 -2.87
C PHE A 204 -5.92 16.21 -4.39
N PHE A 205 -6.28 15.01 -4.89
CA PHE A 205 -6.13 14.73 -6.31
C PHE A 205 -7.06 15.60 -7.17
N SER A 206 -8.25 15.95 -6.68
CA SER A 206 -9.12 16.92 -7.35
C SER A 206 -8.41 18.27 -7.53
N TYR A 207 -7.88 18.85 -6.43
CA TYR A 207 -7.17 20.13 -6.51
C TYR A 207 -5.89 20.06 -7.35
N PHE A 208 -5.17 18.94 -7.29
CA PHE A 208 -3.97 18.73 -8.09
C PHE A 208 -4.29 18.69 -9.59
N LEU A 209 -5.33 17.95 -10.00
CA LEU A 209 -5.79 17.90 -11.38
C LEU A 209 -6.31 19.27 -11.85
N ASP A 210 -7.01 20.01 -10.99
CA ASP A 210 -7.44 21.37 -11.26
C ASP A 210 -6.26 22.32 -11.52
N SER A 211 -5.21 22.26 -10.69
CA SER A 211 -4.00 23.07 -10.86
C SER A 211 -3.30 22.76 -12.18
N ILE A 212 -3.08 21.48 -12.49
CA ILE A 212 -2.43 21.05 -13.73
C ILE A 212 -3.22 21.50 -14.96
N ARG A 213 -4.55 21.45 -14.89
CA ARG A 213 -5.43 21.91 -15.95
C ARG A 213 -5.39 23.43 -16.13
N GLN A 214 -5.40 24.19 -15.03
CA GLN A 214 -5.31 25.66 -15.07
C GLN A 214 -3.98 26.14 -15.67
N ASP A 215 -2.90 25.41 -15.41
CA ASP A 215 -1.58 25.68 -16.00
C ASP A 215 -1.46 25.21 -17.47
N GLY A 216 -2.52 24.63 -18.04
CA GLY A 216 -2.56 24.19 -19.44
C GLY A 216 -1.70 22.96 -19.74
N LEU A 217 -1.33 22.18 -18.72
CA LEU A 217 -0.47 21.01 -18.87
C LEU A 217 -1.25 19.76 -19.31
N TYR A 218 -2.30 19.41 -18.58
CA TYR A 218 -3.15 18.26 -18.86
C TYR A 218 -4.61 18.54 -18.45
N ASP A 219 -5.58 18.26 -19.32
CA ASP A 219 -7.03 18.44 -19.04
C ASP A 219 -7.68 17.14 -18.55
N PHE A 220 -7.19 16.64 -17.41
CA PHE A 220 -7.73 15.46 -16.74
C PHE A 220 -8.85 15.82 -15.77
N ILE A 221 -9.84 14.93 -15.68
CA ILE A 221 -10.97 15.02 -14.75
C ILE A 221 -11.15 13.71 -14.00
N ILE A 222 -11.92 13.76 -12.91
CA ILE A 222 -12.37 12.59 -12.18
C ILE A 222 -13.84 12.35 -12.53
N GLU A 223 -14.15 11.17 -13.05
CA GLU A 223 -15.51 10.73 -13.35
C GLU A 223 -15.87 9.52 -12.50
N GLU A 224 -17.06 9.52 -11.89
CA GLU A 224 -17.56 8.36 -11.15
C GLU A 224 -18.20 7.37 -12.13
N VAL A 225 -17.74 6.13 -12.09
CA VAL A 225 -18.21 5.06 -12.99
C VAL A 225 -18.58 3.84 -12.18
N ASP A 226 -19.83 3.40 -12.28
CA ASP A 226 -20.27 2.17 -11.64
C ASP A 226 -19.88 0.94 -12.49
N PHE A 227 -19.29 -0.05 -11.83
CA PHE A 227 -18.86 -1.31 -12.44
C PHE A 227 -18.95 -2.45 -11.42
N ASN A 228 -19.75 -3.48 -11.72
CA ASN A 228 -19.90 -4.68 -10.90
C ASN A 228 -19.94 -4.38 -9.39
N ASN A 229 -20.96 -3.64 -8.94
CA ASN A 229 -21.21 -3.17 -7.56
C ASN A 229 -20.15 -2.27 -6.89
N LEU A 230 -19.14 -1.83 -7.64
CA LEU A 230 -18.18 -0.81 -7.23
C LEU A 230 -18.49 0.49 -7.94
N THR A 231 -18.16 1.61 -7.30
CA THR A 231 -17.98 2.90 -7.97
C THR A 231 -16.49 3.17 -8.10
N ILE A 232 -16.03 3.46 -9.31
CA ILE A 232 -14.62 3.73 -9.65
C ILE A 232 -14.50 5.21 -9.96
N ASP A 233 -13.60 5.91 -9.25
CA ASP A 233 -13.21 7.28 -9.55
C ASP A 233 -12.18 7.28 -10.70
N VAL A 234 -12.67 7.25 -11.93
CA VAL A 234 -11.83 7.19 -13.14
C VAL A 234 -11.19 8.53 -13.42
N VAL A 235 -9.86 8.54 -13.52
CA VAL A 235 -9.06 9.72 -13.86
C VAL A 235 -8.62 9.62 -15.32
N ALA A 236 -9.18 10.48 -16.16
CA ALA A 236 -8.94 10.47 -17.60
C ALA A 236 -8.99 11.89 -18.20
N PRO A 237 -8.34 12.14 -19.35
CA PRO A 237 -8.45 13.41 -20.03
C PRO A 237 -9.81 13.58 -20.71
N ARG A 238 -10.30 14.82 -20.80
CA ARG A 238 -11.57 15.13 -21.48
C ARG A 238 -11.57 14.80 -22.97
N ALA A 239 -10.41 14.89 -23.60
CA ALA A 239 -10.17 14.54 -24.99
C ALA A 239 -8.74 14.03 -25.17
N CYS A 240 -8.50 13.30 -26.25
CA CYS A 240 -7.15 12.92 -26.64
C CYS A 240 -6.35 14.15 -27.08
N GLU A 241 -5.01 14.05 -27.09
CA GLU A 241 -4.12 15.09 -27.61
C GLU A 241 -4.40 15.44 -29.08
N CYS A 242 -4.97 14.51 -29.87
CA CYS A 242 -5.41 14.79 -31.25
C CYS A 242 -6.79 15.46 -31.34
N GLY A 243 -7.40 15.85 -30.21
CA GLY A 243 -8.70 16.51 -30.11
C GLY A 243 -9.92 15.59 -30.23
N ASN A 244 -9.71 14.28 -30.48
CA ASN A 244 -10.81 13.33 -30.59
C ASN A 244 -11.28 12.81 -29.21
N PRO A 245 -12.54 12.39 -29.09
CA PRO A 245 -13.04 11.73 -27.89
C PRO A 245 -12.27 10.47 -27.50
N ILE A 246 -12.36 10.11 -26.22
CA ILE A 246 -11.78 8.89 -25.66
C ILE A 246 -12.92 7.94 -25.30
N ALA A 247 -12.90 6.75 -25.90
CA ALA A 247 -13.75 5.64 -25.51
C ALA A 247 -13.16 4.92 -24.29
N ARG A 248 -14.04 4.42 -23.42
CA ARG A 248 -13.67 3.69 -22.20
C ARG A 248 -14.25 2.29 -22.21
N ARG A 249 -13.46 1.31 -21.78
CA ARG A 249 -13.90 -0.07 -21.54
C ARG A 249 -13.43 -0.54 -20.17
N ILE A 250 -14.32 -1.21 -19.43
CA ILE A 250 -14.02 -1.81 -18.13
C ILE A 250 -14.44 -3.27 -18.16
N TRP A 251 -13.56 -4.16 -17.71
CA TRP A 251 -13.86 -5.58 -17.57
C TRP A 251 -13.11 -6.18 -16.37
N GLU A 252 -13.52 -7.37 -15.97
CA GLU A 252 -12.94 -8.09 -14.83
C GLU A 252 -12.41 -9.45 -15.31
N ILE A 253 -11.19 -9.78 -14.90
CA ILE A 253 -10.54 -11.08 -15.18
C ILE A 253 -10.33 -11.80 -13.84
N PRO A 254 -10.89 -12.99 -13.63
CA PRO A 254 -10.56 -13.82 -12.46
C PRO A 254 -9.08 -14.20 -12.48
N GLY A 255 -8.36 -13.89 -11.40
CA GLY A 255 -6.96 -14.23 -11.23
C GLY A 255 -6.73 -15.18 -10.06
N ILE A 256 -5.51 -15.73 -9.95
CA ILE A 256 -5.15 -16.70 -8.90
C ILE A 256 -5.16 -16.05 -7.50
N LYS A 257 -4.67 -14.81 -7.37
CA LYS A 257 -4.59 -14.08 -6.08
C LYS A 257 -5.80 -13.16 -5.84
N CYS A 258 -6.31 -12.54 -6.90
CA CYS A 258 -7.43 -11.60 -6.87
C CYS A 258 -8.09 -11.59 -8.25
N SER A 259 -9.36 -11.23 -8.34
CA SER A 259 -9.92 -10.74 -9.61
C SER A 259 -9.28 -9.39 -9.94
N GLU A 260 -8.87 -9.21 -11.19
CA GLU A 260 -8.27 -7.97 -11.69
C GLU A 260 -9.32 -7.19 -12.47
N ILE A 261 -9.49 -5.90 -12.14
CA ILE A 261 -10.23 -4.95 -12.95
C ILE A 261 -9.27 -4.37 -13.98
N HIS A 262 -9.68 -4.38 -15.23
CA HIS A 262 -9.01 -3.75 -16.35
C HIS A 262 -9.83 -2.55 -16.82
N LEU A 263 -9.15 -1.44 -17.07
CA LEU A 263 -9.72 -0.19 -17.53
C LEU A 263 -8.89 0.34 -18.71
N GLU A 264 -9.48 0.32 -19.89
CA GLU A 264 -8.86 0.80 -21.13
C GLU A 264 -9.49 2.12 -21.57
N HIS A 265 -8.65 3.07 -21.95
CA HIS A 265 -9.00 4.31 -22.63
C HIS A 265 -8.41 4.27 -24.03
N SER A 266 -9.24 4.41 -25.07
CA SER A 266 -8.82 4.41 -26.47
C SER A 266 -9.35 5.63 -27.20
N CYS A 267 -8.48 6.32 -27.95
CA CYS A 267 -8.89 7.45 -28.77
C CYS A 267 -9.68 6.98 -30.00
N THR A 268 -10.76 7.68 -30.36
CA THR A 268 -11.56 7.34 -31.54
C THR A 268 -10.95 7.81 -32.86
N GLY A 269 -9.91 8.65 -32.83
CA GLY A 269 -9.31 9.26 -34.02
C GLY A 269 -7.81 9.03 -34.22
N CYS A 270 -7.10 8.46 -33.23
CA CYS A 270 -5.69 8.08 -33.37
C CYS A 270 -5.40 6.77 -32.61
N SER A 271 -4.16 6.28 -32.70
CA SER A 271 -3.74 5.02 -32.09
C SER A 271 -3.43 5.10 -30.58
N SER A 272 -3.82 6.19 -29.90
CA SER A 272 -3.58 6.34 -28.47
C SER A 272 -4.46 5.40 -27.67
N VAL A 273 -3.82 4.52 -26.89
CA VAL A 273 -4.49 3.58 -25.98
C VAL A 273 -3.74 3.58 -24.66
N HIS A 274 -4.50 3.59 -23.55
CA HIS A 274 -3.96 3.50 -22.20
C HIS A 274 -4.76 2.50 -21.37
N GLU A 275 -4.09 1.48 -20.85
CA GLU A 275 -4.69 0.45 -20.01
C GLU A 275 -4.18 0.52 -18.57
N LEU A 276 -5.10 0.37 -17.62
CA LEU A 276 -4.83 0.19 -16.20
C LEU A 276 -5.35 -1.18 -15.78
N LYS A 277 -4.59 -1.85 -14.93
CA LYS A 277 -5.02 -3.08 -14.25
C LYS A 277 -4.74 -2.99 -12.76
N PHE A 278 -5.68 -3.47 -11.95
CA PHE A 278 -5.55 -3.49 -10.49
C PHE A 278 -6.49 -4.53 -9.87
N CYS A 279 -6.12 -5.07 -8.71
CA CYS A 279 -7.01 -5.98 -7.98
C CYS A 279 -8.33 -5.29 -7.61
N ARG A 280 -9.42 -6.03 -7.76
CA ARG A 280 -10.74 -5.64 -7.30
C ARG A 280 -10.75 -5.43 -5.77
N PRO A 281 -11.21 -4.27 -5.26
CA PRO A 281 -11.46 -4.08 -3.83
C PRO A 281 -12.43 -5.13 -3.29
N ARG A 282 -12.10 -5.73 -2.14
CA ARG A 282 -12.92 -6.76 -1.51
C ARG A 282 -13.84 -6.13 -0.48
N LEU A 283 -15.10 -5.94 -0.84
CA LEU A 283 -16.09 -5.36 0.06
C LEU A 283 -16.46 -6.35 1.17
N ALA A 284 -16.51 -5.89 2.42
CA ALA A 284 -16.94 -6.70 3.54
C ALA A 284 -18.36 -7.26 3.30
N GLY A 285 -18.53 -8.57 3.49
CA GLY A 285 -19.80 -9.27 3.26
C GLY A 285 -19.97 -9.90 1.87
N GLN A 286 -19.01 -9.74 0.95
CA GLN A 286 -18.92 -10.59 -0.23
C GLN A 286 -18.19 -11.89 0.13
N ALA A 287 -18.96 -12.90 0.53
CA ALA A 287 -18.45 -14.27 0.65
C ALA A 287 -18.08 -14.81 -0.74
N GLY A 288 -16.87 -15.34 -0.90
CA GLY A 288 -16.49 -16.13 -2.07
C GLY A 288 -15.20 -15.66 -2.76
N CYS A 289 -14.07 -16.10 -2.24
CA CYS A 289 -13.26 -17.11 -2.95
C CYS A 289 -12.41 -17.88 -1.95
#